data_AF-A0A7C5HPY6-F1
#
_entry.id   AF-A0A7C5HPY6-F1
#
_cell.length_a   1.000
_cell.length_b   1.000
_cell.length_c   1.000
_cell.angle_alpha   90.00
_cell.angle_beta   90.00
_cell.angle_gamma   90.00
#
_symmetry.space_group_name_H-M   'P 1'
#
loop_
_entity.id
_entity.type
_entity.pdbx_description
1 polymer ?
#
loop_
_entity_poly.entity_id
_entity_poly.type
_entity_poly.pdbx_seq_one_letter_code
_entity_poly.pdbx_strand_id
1 'polypeptide(L)'
;GNATLLRGGKEARRSNKALATIIQDACRAEGIPEGAVQFIESTDRALVNEMLKMNRYIDLIIPRGRAELIRLVAENATMAVVTGGIGVCHTYVDKSADIEKAIRIVDNAKVQRPTVCNALDCVLVHRDVAAEFLPRLAKLWQSSGVEMRCDPVALDVLRQAGSTYGIPAADSDWGTEFLALIAAVKVVDSLDAALEHIAMYGSGHSEAIITDRYSAARRFLNEVDAACVYVNASTRFTDGSQFGLGAEIGISTQKFHARGPMGLEEITSYKWVIYGSGQVRE
;
A
#
# COMPACT_ATOMS: atom_id res chain seq x y z
N GLY A 1 6.38 2.11 26.29
CA GLY A 1 5.28 1.35 25.66
C GLY A 1 4.07 2.24 25.55
N ASN A 2 3.21 2.00 24.57
CA ASN A 2 2.01 2.80 24.32
C ASN A 2 0.78 2.17 24.98
N ALA A 3 -0.12 2.99 25.53
CA ALA A 3 -1.46 2.54 25.86
C ALA A 3 -2.31 2.44 24.58
N THR A 4 -3.28 1.54 24.54
CA THR A 4 -4.11 1.29 23.34
C THR A 4 -5.59 1.36 23.66
N LEU A 5 -6.32 2.14 22.86
CA LEU A 5 -7.78 2.17 22.83
C LEU A 5 -8.28 1.50 21.54
N LEU A 6 -8.87 0.32 21.69
CA LEU A 6 -9.33 -0.51 20.58
C LEU A 6 -10.81 -0.28 20.30
N ARG A 7 -11.14 -0.04 19.03
CA ARG A 7 -12.52 0.02 18.55
C ARG A 7 -12.66 -0.81 17.29
N GLY A 8 -13.43 -1.88 17.37
CA GLY A 8 -13.68 -2.80 16.26
C GLY A 8 -15.01 -2.54 15.53
N GLY A 9 -15.19 -3.22 14.38
CA GLY A 9 -16.47 -3.26 13.68
C GLY A 9 -17.52 -4.12 14.42
N LYS A 10 -18.79 -3.78 14.24
CA LYS A 10 -19.92 -4.50 14.89
C LYS A 10 -19.95 -5.99 14.54
N GLU A 11 -19.53 -6.36 13.34
CA GLU A 11 -19.53 -7.74 12.84
C GLU A 11 -18.58 -8.67 13.62
N ALA A 12 -17.49 -8.10 14.17
CA ALA A 12 -16.48 -8.84 14.93
C ALA A 12 -16.59 -8.63 16.45
N ARG A 13 -17.69 -8.03 16.95
CA ARG A 13 -17.80 -7.58 18.35
C ARG A 13 -17.50 -8.68 19.37
N ARG A 14 -18.12 -9.86 19.21
CA ARG A 14 -17.96 -10.99 20.15
C ARG A 14 -16.51 -11.47 20.18
N SER A 15 -15.90 -11.63 19.01
CA SER A 15 -14.49 -12.06 18.88
C SER A 15 -13.55 -11.02 19.47
N ASN A 16 -13.73 -9.74 19.14
CA ASN A 16 -12.90 -8.66 19.66
C ASN A 16 -12.98 -8.54 21.18
N LYS A 17 -14.18 -8.67 21.75
CA LYS A 17 -14.35 -8.66 23.21
C LYS A 17 -13.58 -9.80 23.87
N ALA A 18 -13.73 -11.04 23.37
CA ALA A 18 -13.01 -12.19 23.91
C ALA A 18 -11.49 -12.02 23.83
N LEU A 19 -10.97 -11.55 22.69
CA LEU A 19 -9.53 -11.30 22.50
C LEU A 19 -9.03 -10.17 23.41
N ALA A 20 -9.79 -9.08 23.53
CA ALA A 20 -9.43 -7.97 24.41
C ALA A 20 -9.35 -8.41 25.87
N THR A 21 -10.30 -9.23 26.34
CA THR A 21 -10.25 -9.79 27.70
C THR A 21 -9.01 -10.62 27.94
N ILE A 22 -8.66 -11.53 27.01
CA ILE A 22 -7.43 -12.35 27.11
C ILE A 22 -6.19 -11.47 27.20
N ILE A 23 -6.10 -10.44 26.35
CA ILE A 23 -4.97 -9.51 26.33
C ILE A 23 -4.89 -8.73 27.66
N GLN A 24 -6.02 -8.22 28.14
CA GLN A 24 -6.09 -7.47 29.40
C GLN A 24 -5.70 -8.33 30.61
N ASP A 25 -6.14 -9.59 30.65
CA ASP A 25 -5.79 -10.52 31.74
C ASP A 25 -4.29 -10.86 31.72
N ALA A 26 -3.72 -11.10 30.53
CA ALA A 26 -2.28 -11.31 30.38
C ALA A 26 -1.47 -10.07 30.82
N CYS A 27 -1.88 -8.87 30.39
CA CYS A 27 -1.25 -7.62 30.83
C CYS A 27 -1.29 -7.46 32.35
N ARG A 28 -2.43 -7.75 32.99
CA ARG A 28 -2.58 -7.66 34.44
C ARG A 28 -1.67 -8.65 35.16
N ALA A 29 -1.54 -9.88 34.65
CA ALA A 29 -0.67 -10.91 35.23
C ALA A 29 0.81 -10.51 35.21
N GLU A 30 1.23 -9.75 34.19
CA GLU A 30 2.60 -9.24 34.05
C GLU A 30 2.83 -7.85 34.71
N GLY A 31 1.86 -7.37 35.49
CA GLY A 31 1.99 -6.10 36.23
C GLY A 31 1.84 -4.83 35.38
N ILE A 32 1.32 -4.93 34.15
CA ILE A 32 0.99 -3.76 33.33
C ILE A 32 -0.22 -3.04 33.96
N PRO A 33 -0.21 -1.69 34.07
CA PRO A 33 -1.31 -0.95 34.68
C PRO A 33 -2.67 -1.22 34.05
N GLU A 34 -3.70 -1.28 34.88
CA GLU A 34 -5.08 -1.36 34.43
C GLU A 34 -5.43 -0.17 33.52
N GLY A 35 -6.15 -0.43 32.43
CA GLY A 35 -6.47 0.58 31.42
C GLY A 35 -5.36 0.82 30.37
N ALA A 36 -4.22 0.14 30.43
CA ALA A 36 -3.20 0.20 29.37
C ALA A 36 -3.73 -0.36 28.03
N VAL A 37 -4.65 -1.33 28.07
CA VAL A 37 -5.38 -1.84 26.91
C VAL A 37 -6.87 -1.71 27.19
N GLN A 38 -7.58 -0.92 26.39
CA GLN A 38 -9.01 -0.68 26.51
C GLN A 38 -9.74 -1.09 25.23
N PHE A 39 -10.97 -1.58 25.36
CA PHE A 39 -11.81 -1.93 24.23
C PHE A 39 -13.19 -1.28 24.36
N ILE A 40 -13.59 -0.54 23.32
CA ILE A 40 -14.93 0.08 23.26
C ILE A 40 -15.94 -0.98 22.80
N GLU A 41 -16.74 -1.48 23.74
CA GLU A 41 -17.77 -2.50 23.45
C GLU A 41 -18.97 -1.96 22.67
N SER A 42 -19.28 -0.67 22.84
CA SER A 42 -20.41 -0.03 22.18
C SER A 42 -20.19 0.03 20.68
N THR A 43 -21.22 -0.35 19.92
CA THR A 43 -21.21 -0.31 18.45
C THR A 43 -21.71 1.03 17.89
N ASP A 44 -22.03 1.98 18.76
CA ASP A 44 -22.50 3.30 18.34
C ASP A 44 -21.42 4.00 17.50
N ARG A 45 -21.83 4.47 16.32
CA ARG A 45 -20.95 5.19 15.40
C ARG A 45 -20.63 6.59 15.90
N ALA A 46 -21.51 7.19 16.71
CA ALA A 46 -21.28 8.52 17.29
C ALA A 46 -19.98 8.57 18.11
N LEU A 47 -19.63 7.46 18.78
CA LEU A 47 -18.39 7.34 19.56
C LEU A 47 -17.13 7.48 18.72
N VAL A 48 -17.17 7.16 17.42
CA VAL A 48 -16.01 7.42 16.55
C VAL A 48 -15.76 8.91 16.47
N ASN A 49 -16.80 9.71 16.24
CA ASN A 49 -16.67 11.17 16.12
C ASN A 49 -16.17 11.80 17.42
N GLU A 50 -16.67 11.34 18.57
CA GLU A 50 -16.17 11.77 19.88
C GLU A 50 -14.67 11.44 20.03
N MET A 51 -14.28 10.19 19.73
CA MET A 51 -12.88 9.74 19.80
C MET A 51 -11.95 10.58 18.92
N LEU A 52 -12.41 10.99 17.73
CA LEU A 52 -11.67 11.88 16.82
C LEU A 52 -11.42 13.27 17.39
N LYS A 53 -12.11 13.69 18.46
CA LYS A 53 -11.90 14.97 19.14
C LYS A 53 -11.09 14.85 20.44
N MET A 54 -10.68 13.64 20.83
CA MET A 54 -9.97 13.37 22.10
C MET A 54 -8.44 13.58 22.02
N ASN A 55 -7.95 14.59 21.29
CA ASN A 55 -6.50 14.84 21.14
C ASN A 55 -5.76 15.20 22.43
N ARG A 56 -6.48 15.48 23.52
CA ARG A 56 -5.90 15.57 24.87
C ARG A 56 -5.45 14.22 25.43
N TYR A 57 -6.03 13.11 24.96
CA TYR A 57 -5.84 11.77 25.52
C TYR A 57 -5.28 10.76 24.51
N ILE A 58 -5.42 11.04 23.21
CA ILE A 58 -4.99 10.17 22.12
C ILE A 58 -3.98 10.94 21.28
N ASP A 59 -2.72 10.50 21.30
CA ASP A 59 -1.64 11.12 20.53
C ASP A 59 -1.68 10.75 19.04
N LEU A 60 -2.06 9.49 18.75
CA LEU A 60 -2.05 8.90 17.42
C LEU A 60 -3.28 8.02 17.20
N ILE A 61 -3.93 8.17 16.04
CA ILE A 61 -4.98 7.27 15.57
C ILE A 61 -4.60 6.60 14.25
N ILE A 62 -4.86 5.29 14.17
CA ILE A 62 -4.53 4.46 13.00
C ILE A 62 -5.82 3.80 12.49
N PRO A 63 -6.52 4.39 11.52
CA PRO A 63 -7.72 3.77 10.94
C PRO A 63 -7.34 2.58 10.06
N ARG A 64 -8.04 1.46 10.25
CA ARG A 64 -7.95 0.27 9.38
C ARG A 64 -9.35 -0.10 8.89
N GLY A 65 -9.51 -0.19 7.58
CA GLY A 65 -10.79 -0.50 6.96
C GLY A 65 -10.92 0.07 5.56
N ARG A 66 -12.16 0.29 5.12
CA ARG A 66 -12.46 0.84 3.78
C ARG A 66 -12.05 2.31 3.66
N ALA A 67 -11.84 2.77 2.44
CA ALA A 67 -11.48 4.15 2.11
C ALA A 67 -12.38 5.20 2.78
N GLU A 68 -13.69 4.94 2.88
CA GLU A 68 -14.65 5.86 3.54
C GLU A 68 -14.32 6.10 5.02
N LEU A 69 -13.96 5.05 5.77
CA LEU A 69 -13.57 5.18 7.18
C LEU A 69 -12.24 5.94 7.29
N ILE A 70 -11.28 5.61 6.43
CA ILE A 70 -9.97 6.26 6.42
C ILE A 70 -10.13 7.77 6.15
N ARG A 71 -10.93 8.15 5.15
CA ARG A 71 -11.27 9.55 4.84
C ARG A 71 -11.95 10.25 6.01
N LEU A 72 -12.98 9.64 6.59
CA LEU A 72 -13.68 10.19 7.76
C LEU A 72 -12.70 10.52 8.90
N VAL A 73 -11.81 9.59 9.24
CA VAL A 73 -10.81 9.79 10.31
C VAL A 73 -9.81 10.86 9.92
N ALA A 74 -9.25 10.82 8.70
CA ALA A 74 -8.28 11.80 8.23
C ALA A 74 -8.83 13.24 8.23
N GLU A 75 -10.10 13.41 7.87
CA GLU A 75 -10.74 14.74 7.76
C GLU A 75 -11.19 15.30 9.13
N ASN A 76 -11.49 14.44 10.11
CA ASN A 76 -12.15 14.88 11.35
C ASN A 76 -11.29 14.75 12.61
N ALA A 77 -10.20 13.98 12.59
CA ALA A 77 -9.31 13.82 13.73
C ALA A 77 -8.64 15.14 14.13
N THR A 78 -8.55 15.40 15.43
CA THR A 78 -7.80 16.55 15.99
C THR A 78 -6.41 16.17 16.50
N MET A 79 -6.07 14.89 16.48
CA MET A 79 -4.75 14.32 16.79
C MET A 79 -4.02 13.87 15.51
N ALA A 80 -2.78 13.41 15.64
CA ALA A 80 -2.05 12.85 14.50
C ALA A 80 -2.76 11.60 13.98
N VAL A 81 -2.89 11.49 12.67
CA VAL A 81 -3.46 10.33 12.00
C VAL A 81 -2.39 9.73 11.11
N VAL A 82 -2.10 8.45 11.28
CA VAL A 82 -1.35 7.71 10.27
C VAL A 82 -2.31 6.83 9.49
N THR A 83 -2.52 7.21 8.22
CA THR A 83 -3.39 6.48 7.30
C THR A 83 -2.60 5.62 6.34
N GLY A 84 -3.16 4.46 6.03
CA GLY A 84 -2.78 3.62 4.91
C GLY A 84 -4.03 3.08 4.22
N GLY A 85 -3.85 2.30 3.16
CA GLY A 85 -4.91 1.40 2.69
C GLY A 85 -5.68 1.86 1.46
N ILE A 86 -5.12 2.75 0.64
CA ILE A 86 -5.41 2.77 -0.80
C ILE A 86 -4.08 2.50 -1.49
N GLY A 87 -3.97 1.39 -2.19
CA GLY A 87 -2.81 1.06 -2.99
C GLY A 87 -3.20 0.90 -4.44
N VAL A 88 -2.99 1.94 -5.24
CA VAL A 88 -2.99 1.83 -6.70
C VAL A 88 -1.55 1.64 -7.10
N CYS A 89 -1.16 0.38 -7.30
CA CYS A 89 0.25 0.02 -7.52
C CYS A 89 0.54 -0.21 -9.01
N HIS A 90 1.66 0.31 -9.49
CA HIS A 90 2.11 0.12 -10.87
C HIS A 90 3.34 -0.77 -10.96
N THR A 91 3.46 -1.45 -12.09
CA THR A 91 4.73 -2.03 -12.54
C THR A 91 5.01 -1.58 -13.96
N TYR A 92 6.12 -0.88 -14.15
CA TYR A 92 6.61 -0.43 -15.44
C TYR A 92 7.61 -1.44 -16.02
N VAL A 93 7.30 -1.99 -17.19
CA VAL A 93 8.17 -2.87 -17.98
C VAL A 93 8.91 -2.01 -19.00
N ASP A 94 10.17 -1.69 -18.70
CA ASP A 94 11.03 -0.85 -19.54
C ASP A 94 11.45 -1.58 -20.82
N LYS A 95 11.89 -0.81 -21.83
CA LYS A 95 12.37 -1.38 -23.11
C LYS A 95 13.58 -2.31 -22.99
N SER A 96 14.34 -2.21 -21.91
CA SER A 96 15.48 -3.10 -21.64
C SER A 96 15.17 -4.17 -20.60
N ALA A 97 13.90 -4.44 -20.32
CA ALA A 97 13.50 -5.50 -19.41
C ALA A 97 13.80 -6.88 -20.01
N ASP A 98 14.35 -7.77 -19.19
CA ASP A 98 14.25 -9.22 -19.41
C ASP A 98 12.76 -9.63 -19.34
N ILE A 99 12.24 -10.18 -20.43
CA ILE A 99 10.81 -10.49 -20.59
C ILE A 99 10.36 -11.63 -19.68
N GLU A 100 11.21 -12.65 -19.45
CA GLU A 100 10.89 -13.75 -18.54
C GLU A 100 10.78 -13.25 -17.09
N LYS A 101 11.75 -12.43 -16.70
CA LYS A 101 11.78 -11.77 -15.40
C LYS A 101 10.55 -10.87 -15.23
N ALA A 102 10.19 -10.11 -16.27
CA ALA A 102 9.03 -9.23 -16.27
C ALA A 102 7.73 -9.98 -16.04
N ILE A 103 7.50 -11.07 -16.78
CA ILE A 103 6.28 -11.88 -16.66
C ILE A 103 6.15 -12.44 -15.24
N ARG A 104 7.22 -13.01 -14.68
CA ARG A 104 7.21 -13.59 -13.33
C ARG A 104 6.89 -12.56 -12.24
N ILE A 105 7.48 -11.37 -12.34
CA ILE A 105 7.28 -10.31 -11.35
C ILE A 105 5.86 -9.75 -11.45
N VAL A 106 5.39 -9.41 -12.65
CA VAL A 106 4.06 -8.84 -12.89
C VAL A 106 2.96 -9.83 -12.47
N ASP A 107 3.12 -11.11 -12.81
CA ASP A 107 2.17 -12.14 -12.39
C ASP A 107 2.15 -12.32 -10.87
N ASN A 108 3.32 -12.40 -10.23
CA ASN A 108 3.40 -12.47 -8.77
C ASN A 108 2.74 -11.26 -8.10
N ALA A 109 2.97 -10.06 -8.63
CA ALA A 109 2.45 -8.82 -8.09
C ALA A 109 0.91 -8.76 -8.13
N LYS A 110 0.26 -9.38 -9.13
CA LYS A 110 -1.19 -9.42 -9.25
C LYS A 110 -1.85 -10.64 -8.58
N VAL A 111 -1.33 -11.83 -8.84
CA VAL A 111 -2.05 -13.10 -8.60
C VAL A 111 -1.79 -13.67 -7.21
N GLN A 112 -0.62 -13.42 -6.61
CA GLN A 112 -0.25 -14.05 -5.33
C GLN A 112 -1.27 -13.73 -4.21
N ARG A 113 -1.74 -12.48 -4.14
CA ARG A 113 -2.77 -12.05 -3.20
C ARG A 113 -3.50 -10.83 -3.76
N PRO A 114 -4.56 -11.00 -4.58
CA PRO A 114 -5.20 -9.89 -5.28
C PRO A 114 -6.02 -8.97 -4.37
N THR A 115 -6.32 -9.39 -3.14
CA THR A 115 -7.22 -8.70 -2.19
C THR A 115 -6.49 -7.80 -1.18
N VAL A 116 -5.20 -7.49 -1.41
CA VAL A 116 -4.41 -6.59 -0.55
C VAL A 116 -3.93 -5.37 -1.32
N CYS A 117 -3.66 -4.28 -0.61
CA CYS A 117 -3.35 -2.97 -1.18
C CYS A 117 -2.01 -2.89 -1.92
N ASN A 118 -1.07 -3.81 -1.71
CA ASN A 118 0.18 -3.81 -2.48
C ASN A 118 0.13 -4.72 -3.72
N ALA A 119 -1.05 -5.26 -4.05
CA ALA A 119 -1.26 -5.97 -5.30
C ALA A 119 -1.18 -5.00 -6.47
N LEU A 120 -0.66 -5.46 -7.60
CA LEU A 120 -0.55 -4.69 -8.83
C LEU A 120 -1.94 -4.31 -9.37
N ASP A 121 -2.18 -3.05 -9.71
CA ASP A 121 -3.42 -2.60 -10.35
C ASP A 121 -3.23 -2.21 -11.81
N CYS A 122 -2.06 -1.67 -12.17
CA CYS A 122 -1.78 -1.19 -13.52
C CYS A 122 -0.38 -1.61 -14.00
N VAL A 123 -0.31 -2.23 -15.18
CA VAL A 123 0.95 -2.52 -15.87
C VAL A 123 1.19 -1.48 -16.95
N LEU A 124 2.33 -0.80 -16.85
CA LEU A 124 2.82 0.11 -17.88
C LEU A 124 3.86 -0.64 -18.70
N VAL A 125 3.69 -0.73 -20.02
CA VAL A 125 4.60 -1.51 -20.89
C VAL A 125 5.21 -0.58 -21.91
N HIS A 126 6.54 -0.54 -21.99
CA HIS A 126 7.20 0.23 -23.04
C HIS A 126 6.85 -0.36 -24.43
N ARG A 127 6.51 0.50 -25.39
CA ARG A 127 6.10 0.11 -26.76
C ARG A 127 7.02 -0.93 -27.42
N ASP A 128 8.35 -0.71 -27.36
CA ASP A 128 9.36 -1.59 -27.94
C ASP A 128 9.33 -3.06 -27.47
N VAL A 129 8.80 -3.34 -26.27
CA VAL A 129 8.70 -4.71 -25.72
C VAL A 129 7.28 -5.25 -25.69
N ALA A 130 6.29 -4.41 -26.01
CA ALA A 130 4.87 -4.77 -25.90
C ALA A 130 4.50 -5.98 -26.77
N ALA A 131 5.04 -6.08 -27.98
CA ALA A 131 4.74 -7.17 -28.92
C ALA A 131 5.19 -8.55 -28.41
N GLU A 132 6.27 -8.60 -27.63
CA GLU A 132 6.76 -9.84 -27.04
C GLU A 132 6.11 -10.12 -25.68
N PHE A 133 5.98 -9.09 -24.85
CA PHE A 133 5.53 -9.21 -23.47
C PHE A 133 4.02 -9.47 -23.34
N LEU A 134 3.19 -8.67 -24.02
CA LEU A 134 1.73 -8.67 -23.80
C LEU A 134 1.05 -10.00 -24.16
N PRO A 135 1.35 -10.67 -25.29
CA PRO A 135 0.70 -11.94 -25.63
C PRO A 135 1.01 -13.04 -24.61
N ARG A 136 2.23 -13.04 -24.06
CA ARG A 136 2.67 -14.00 -23.05
C ARG A 136 2.00 -13.75 -21.71
N LEU A 137 1.92 -12.49 -21.30
CA LEU A 137 1.20 -12.09 -20.10
C LEU A 137 -0.29 -12.44 -20.21
N ALA A 138 -0.93 -12.11 -21.34
CA ALA A 138 -2.34 -12.38 -21.57
C ALA A 138 -2.67 -13.88 -21.48
N LYS A 139 -1.83 -14.75 -22.07
CA LYS A 139 -1.99 -16.21 -21.94
C LYS A 139 -1.92 -16.67 -20.48
N LEU A 140 -0.96 -16.15 -19.71
CA LEU A 140 -0.80 -16.50 -18.30
C LEU A 140 -1.99 -16.01 -17.48
N TRP A 141 -2.35 -14.73 -17.63
CA TRP A 141 -3.47 -14.11 -16.92
C TRP A 141 -4.83 -14.70 -17.28
N GLN A 142 -5.02 -15.17 -18.51
CA GLN A 142 -6.18 -15.95 -18.90
C GLN A 142 -6.31 -17.23 -18.08
N SER A 143 -5.20 -17.95 -17.88
CA SER A 143 -5.20 -19.17 -17.06
C SER A 143 -5.42 -18.89 -15.57
N SER A 144 -4.97 -17.73 -15.09
CA SER A 144 -5.11 -17.28 -13.70
C SER A 144 -6.44 -16.56 -13.42
N GLY A 145 -7.25 -16.30 -14.45
CA GLY A 145 -8.54 -15.60 -14.33
C GLY A 145 -8.44 -14.09 -14.09
N VAL A 146 -7.36 -13.43 -14.51
CA VAL A 146 -7.16 -11.98 -14.35
C VAL A 146 -7.82 -11.20 -15.49
N GLU A 147 -8.87 -10.45 -15.20
CA GLU A 147 -9.48 -9.53 -16.17
C GLU A 147 -8.47 -8.43 -16.58
N MET A 148 -8.02 -8.50 -17.83
CA MET A 148 -7.02 -7.60 -18.39
C MET A 148 -7.71 -6.44 -19.10
N ARG A 149 -7.67 -5.24 -18.51
CA ARG A 149 -8.26 -4.01 -19.05
C ARG A 149 -7.21 -3.19 -19.79
N CYS A 150 -7.27 -3.18 -21.11
CA CYS A 150 -6.22 -2.70 -21.98
C CYS A 150 -6.57 -1.34 -22.59
N ASP A 151 -5.56 -0.48 -22.76
CA ASP A 151 -5.67 0.66 -23.67
C ASP A 151 -5.76 0.20 -25.15
N PRO A 152 -6.12 1.09 -26.09
CA PRO A 152 -6.25 0.71 -27.49
C PRO A 152 -4.98 0.09 -28.09
N VAL A 153 -3.81 0.58 -27.69
CA VAL A 153 -2.52 0.10 -28.21
C VAL A 153 -2.23 -1.32 -27.73
N ALA A 154 -2.44 -1.62 -26.46
CA ALA A 154 -2.31 -2.97 -25.91
C ALA A 154 -3.28 -3.95 -26.57
N LEU A 155 -4.54 -3.53 -26.79
CA LEU A 155 -5.52 -4.36 -27.52
C LEU A 155 -5.06 -4.68 -28.95
N ASP A 156 -4.53 -3.69 -29.67
CA ASP A 156 -4.05 -3.89 -31.03
C ASP A 156 -2.84 -4.83 -31.09
N VAL A 157 -1.90 -4.70 -30.14
CA VAL A 157 -0.78 -5.64 -30.00
C VAL A 157 -1.26 -7.07 -29.76
N LEU A 158 -2.24 -7.25 -28.87
CA LEU A 158 -2.81 -8.56 -28.57
C LEU A 158 -3.52 -9.17 -29.80
N ARG A 159 -4.30 -8.36 -30.54
CA ARG A 159 -4.97 -8.80 -31.78
C ARG A 159 -3.96 -9.22 -32.85
N GLN A 160 -2.88 -8.46 -33.04
CA GLN A 160 -1.83 -8.79 -34.00
C GLN A 160 -1.13 -10.11 -33.66
N ALA A 161 -1.01 -10.43 -32.37
CA ALA A 161 -0.50 -11.72 -31.89
C ALA A 161 -1.53 -12.86 -31.92
N GLY A 162 -2.74 -12.62 -32.44
CA GLY A 162 -3.82 -13.60 -32.50
C GLY A 162 -4.52 -13.87 -31.16
N SER A 163 -4.30 -13.03 -30.15
CA SER A 163 -4.97 -13.12 -28.86
C SER A 163 -6.28 -12.32 -28.88
N THR A 164 -7.34 -12.91 -28.34
CA THR A 164 -8.62 -12.24 -28.07
C THR A 164 -8.80 -11.89 -26.60
N TYR A 165 -7.78 -12.14 -25.77
CA TYR A 165 -7.85 -11.92 -24.33
C TYR A 165 -7.49 -10.47 -23.99
N GLY A 166 -8.44 -9.74 -23.40
CA GLY A 166 -8.33 -8.34 -23.03
C GLY A 166 -9.59 -7.56 -23.40
N ILE A 167 -10.01 -6.64 -22.53
CA ILE A 167 -11.17 -5.76 -22.77
C ILE A 167 -10.72 -4.30 -22.74
N PRO A 168 -11.45 -3.35 -23.34
CA PRO A 168 -11.12 -1.93 -23.26
C PRO A 168 -11.12 -1.43 -21.80
N ALA A 169 -10.07 -0.72 -21.41
CA ALA A 169 -10.03 0.04 -20.17
C ALA A 169 -10.91 1.30 -20.27
N ALA A 170 -11.56 1.64 -19.17
CA ALA A 170 -12.20 2.93 -18.97
C ALA A 170 -11.20 3.94 -18.38
N ASP A 171 -11.44 5.24 -18.56
CA ASP A 171 -10.55 6.28 -18.00
C ASP A 171 -10.45 6.22 -16.46
N SER A 172 -11.49 5.71 -15.79
CA SER A 172 -11.48 5.51 -14.34
C SER A 172 -10.56 4.39 -13.87
N ASP A 173 -10.21 3.44 -14.74
CA ASP A 173 -9.43 2.25 -14.36
C ASP A 173 -8.00 2.61 -13.95
N TRP A 174 -7.41 3.65 -14.53
CA TRP A 174 -6.00 4.01 -14.30
C TRP A 174 -5.68 4.33 -12.84
N GLY A 175 -6.63 4.93 -12.12
CA GLY A 175 -6.49 5.28 -10.69
C GLY A 175 -7.33 4.40 -9.76
N THR A 176 -7.77 3.22 -10.20
CA THR A 176 -8.63 2.33 -9.41
C THR A 176 -7.82 1.24 -8.73
N GLU A 177 -7.97 1.11 -7.41
CA GLU A 177 -7.53 -0.05 -6.65
C GLU A 177 -8.59 -1.15 -6.79
N PHE A 178 -8.27 -2.25 -7.45
CA PHE A 178 -9.28 -3.26 -7.81
C PHE A 178 -9.58 -4.25 -6.68
N LEU A 179 -8.58 -4.57 -5.84
CA LEU A 179 -8.64 -5.63 -4.82
C LEU A 179 -9.20 -6.97 -5.34
N ALA A 180 -8.96 -7.27 -6.61
CA ALA A 180 -9.49 -8.41 -7.33
C ALA A 180 -8.48 -8.87 -8.40
N LEU A 181 -8.77 -9.99 -9.05
CA LEU A 181 -8.07 -10.46 -10.24
C LEU A 181 -8.47 -9.60 -11.46
N ILE A 182 -8.18 -8.31 -11.38
CA ILE A 182 -8.39 -7.29 -12.40
C ILE A 182 -7.12 -6.43 -12.43
N ALA A 183 -6.64 -6.11 -13.62
CA ALA A 183 -5.53 -5.18 -13.82
C ALA A 183 -5.70 -4.37 -15.09
N ALA A 184 -5.40 -3.08 -15.02
CA ALA A 184 -5.25 -2.21 -16.17
C ALA A 184 -3.89 -2.43 -16.86
N VAL A 185 -3.84 -2.25 -18.17
CA VAL A 185 -2.63 -2.42 -18.99
C VAL A 185 -2.56 -1.29 -20.00
N LYS A 186 -1.46 -0.53 -19.94
CA LYS A 186 -1.21 0.62 -20.80
C LYS A 186 0.11 0.49 -21.51
N VAL A 187 0.15 0.77 -22.81
CA VAL A 187 1.42 0.92 -23.53
C VAL A 187 1.86 2.37 -23.44
N VAL A 188 3.14 2.59 -23.11
CA VAL A 188 3.75 3.91 -22.99
C VAL A 188 5.02 4.01 -23.86
N ASP A 189 5.37 5.22 -24.25
CA ASP A 189 6.43 5.47 -25.24
C ASP A 189 7.82 5.67 -24.63
N SER A 190 7.86 5.93 -23.33
CA SER A 190 9.10 6.24 -22.63
C SER A 190 8.97 6.02 -21.13
N LEU A 191 10.11 6.06 -20.44
CA LEU A 191 10.16 6.14 -18.98
C LEU A 191 9.46 7.40 -18.46
N ASP A 192 9.60 8.54 -19.16
CA ASP A 192 8.97 9.80 -18.74
C ASP A 192 7.44 9.68 -18.73
N ALA A 193 6.85 9.08 -19.76
CA ALA A 193 5.41 8.82 -19.81
C ALA A 193 4.95 7.84 -18.71
N ALA A 194 5.80 6.88 -18.32
CA ALA A 194 5.51 5.99 -17.20
C ALA A 194 5.52 6.73 -15.86
N LEU A 195 6.51 7.60 -15.65
CA LEU A 195 6.62 8.44 -14.45
C LEU A 195 5.45 9.42 -14.33
N GLU A 196 5.06 10.07 -15.43
CA GLU A 196 3.89 10.96 -15.48
C GLU A 196 2.59 10.22 -15.14
N HIS A 197 2.42 9.00 -15.67
CA HIS A 197 1.26 8.18 -15.35
C HIS A 197 1.21 7.81 -13.87
N ILE A 198 2.33 7.35 -13.31
CA ILE A 198 2.42 7.00 -11.88
C ILE A 198 2.18 8.23 -11.00
N ALA A 199 2.73 9.39 -11.36
CA ALA A 199 2.50 10.63 -10.61
C ALA A 199 1.02 11.07 -10.64
N MET A 200 0.32 10.79 -11.73
CA MET A 200 -1.10 11.15 -11.89
C MET A 200 -2.06 10.17 -11.21
N TYR A 201 -1.77 8.87 -11.27
CA TYR A 201 -2.73 7.83 -10.88
C TYR A 201 -2.28 6.94 -9.71
N GLY A 202 -1.00 6.92 -9.37
CA GLY A 202 -0.46 6.17 -8.24
C GLY A 202 -0.95 6.73 -6.91
N SER A 203 -1.16 5.84 -5.93
CA SER A 203 -1.57 6.25 -4.57
C SER A 203 -0.38 6.56 -3.65
N GLY A 204 0.85 6.48 -4.18
CA GLY A 204 2.08 6.61 -3.41
C GLY A 204 2.36 5.42 -2.49
N HIS A 205 1.80 4.24 -2.79
CA HIS A 205 1.97 3.02 -2.01
C HIS A 205 3.22 2.24 -2.45
N SER A 206 3.12 1.48 -3.54
CA SER A 206 4.20 0.63 -4.06
C SER A 206 4.28 0.75 -5.56
N GLU A 207 5.47 1.04 -6.07
CA GLU A 207 5.70 1.23 -7.51
C GLU A 207 6.96 0.47 -7.93
N ALA A 208 6.92 -0.21 -9.07
CA ALA A 208 8.05 -1.02 -9.54
C ALA A 208 8.44 -0.69 -10.98
N ILE A 209 9.74 -0.76 -11.27
CA ILE A 209 10.29 -0.83 -12.62
C ILE A 209 10.98 -2.17 -12.84
N ILE A 210 10.85 -2.72 -14.04
CA ILE A 210 11.60 -3.88 -14.50
C ILE A 210 12.48 -3.42 -15.66
N THR A 211 13.80 -3.45 -15.48
CA THR A 211 14.78 -2.92 -16.43
C THR A 211 16.17 -3.50 -16.14
N ASP A 212 16.96 -3.75 -17.19
CA ASP A 212 18.40 -4.03 -17.06
C ASP A 212 19.27 -2.78 -17.32
N ARG A 213 18.65 -1.62 -17.58
CA ARG A 213 19.34 -0.34 -17.75
C ARG A 213 19.52 0.37 -16.41
N TYR A 214 20.77 0.46 -15.97
CA TYR A 214 21.15 1.16 -14.74
C TYR A 214 20.59 2.59 -14.63
N SER A 215 20.67 3.38 -15.70
CA SER A 215 20.18 4.77 -15.67
C SER A 215 18.66 4.87 -15.53
N ALA A 216 17.89 3.94 -16.11
CA ALA A 216 16.44 3.91 -15.95
C ALA A 216 16.05 3.52 -14.52
N ALA A 217 16.69 2.49 -13.95
CA ALA A 217 16.50 2.08 -12.57
C ALA A 217 16.77 3.23 -11.59
N ARG A 218 17.90 3.94 -11.76
CA ARG A 218 18.26 5.08 -10.89
C ARG A 218 17.29 6.25 -11.01
N ARG A 219 16.84 6.57 -12.23
CA ARG A 219 15.84 7.62 -12.44
C ARG A 219 14.52 7.27 -11.77
N PHE A 220 14.00 6.06 -12.00
CA PHE A 220 12.75 5.61 -11.42
C PHE A 220 12.76 5.65 -9.88
N LEU A 221 13.83 5.14 -9.25
CA LEU A 221 14.00 5.19 -7.79
C LEU A 221 14.04 6.62 -7.22
N ASN A 222 14.53 7.58 -7.99
CA ASN A 222 14.66 8.98 -7.54
C ASN A 222 13.41 9.82 -7.81
N GLU A 223 12.70 9.54 -8.90
CA GLU A 223 11.62 10.38 -9.41
C GLU A 223 10.23 9.90 -8.94
N VAL A 224 10.07 8.61 -8.65
CA VAL A 224 8.79 8.07 -8.13
C VAL A 224 8.65 8.37 -6.65
N ASP A 225 7.58 9.08 -6.30
CA ASP A 225 7.27 9.46 -4.93
C ASP A 225 6.25 8.51 -4.27
N ALA A 226 6.69 7.29 -3.97
CA ALA A 226 5.90 6.29 -3.26
C ALA A 226 6.57 5.85 -1.96
N ALA A 227 5.81 5.17 -1.10
CA ALA A 227 6.32 4.63 0.16
C ALA A 227 7.37 3.55 -0.09
N CYS A 228 7.20 2.74 -1.14
CA CYS A 228 8.18 1.75 -1.56
C CYS A 228 8.36 1.77 -3.09
N VAL A 229 9.60 1.92 -3.55
CA VAL A 229 9.94 1.94 -4.98
C VAL A 229 10.91 0.80 -5.27
N TYR A 230 10.56 -0.05 -6.24
CA TYR A 230 11.26 -1.29 -6.53
C TYR A 230 11.92 -1.29 -7.90
N VAL A 231 13.06 -1.97 -8.00
CA VAL A 231 13.70 -2.33 -9.28
C VAL A 231 13.77 -3.85 -9.35
N ASN A 232 13.21 -4.44 -10.41
CA ASN A 232 13.26 -5.87 -10.67
C ASN A 232 12.73 -6.73 -9.51
N ALA A 233 11.72 -6.24 -8.78
CA ALA A 233 11.08 -6.94 -7.68
C ALA A 233 9.57 -6.64 -7.65
N SER A 234 8.80 -7.57 -7.08
CA SER A 234 7.35 -7.47 -6.96
C SER A 234 6.94 -6.46 -5.90
N THR A 235 5.86 -5.71 -6.16
CA THR A 235 5.25 -4.80 -5.16
C THR A 235 4.72 -5.54 -3.93
N ARG A 236 4.51 -6.86 -4.03
CA ARG A 236 4.09 -7.72 -2.91
C ARG A 236 5.08 -7.76 -1.75
N PHE A 237 6.32 -7.35 -1.97
CA PHE A 237 7.31 -7.21 -0.91
C PHE A 237 7.07 -6.02 0.02
N THR A 238 6.12 -5.12 -0.26
CA THR A 238 5.74 -4.05 0.68
C THR A 238 4.95 -4.65 1.85
N ASP A 239 5.67 -5.17 2.83
CA ASP A 239 5.14 -5.87 3.99
C ASP A 239 6.22 -5.86 5.09
N GLY A 240 5.84 -5.56 6.33
CA GLY A 240 6.78 -5.40 7.43
C GLY A 240 7.59 -6.67 7.74
N SER A 241 7.00 -7.86 7.56
CA SER A 241 7.74 -9.12 7.75
C SER A 241 8.79 -9.31 6.64
N GLN A 242 8.45 -8.96 5.40
CA GLN A 242 9.38 -9.02 4.27
C GLN A 242 10.52 -8.00 4.40
N PHE A 243 10.26 -6.88 5.09
CA PHE A 243 11.25 -5.84 5.36
C PHE A 243 12.08 -6.10 6.63
N GLY A 244 11.85 -7.23 7.33
CA GLY A 244 12.60 -7.59 8.53
C GLY A 244 12.16 -6.86 9.81
N LEU A 245 10.99 -6.21 9.80
CA LEU A 245 10.41 -5.55 10.98
C LEU A 245 9.75 -6.52 11.96
N GLY A 246 9.58 -7.79 11.54
CA GLY A 246 8.93 -8.85 12.30
C GLY A 246 7.40 -8.74 12.30
N ALA A 247 6.87 -7.58 12.68
CA ALA A 247 5.44 -7.26 12.64
C ALA A 247 5.19 -5.88 12.03
N GLU A 248 3.97 -5.67 11.55
CA GLU A 248 3.50 -4.35 11.12
C GLU A 248 2.14 -4.03 11.72
N ILE A 249 1.90 -2.74 11.95
CA ILE A 249 0.58 -2.20 12.32
C ILE A 249 -0.20 -1.83 11.04
N GLY A 250 0.51 -1.42 10.01
CA GLY A 250 -0.03 -1.08 8.71
C GLY A 250 1.05 -0.50 7.80
N ILE A 251 0.64 -0.03 6.62
CA ILE A 251 1.53 0.57 5.63
C ILE A 251 1.07 2.02 5.45
N SER A 252 1.90 2.97 5.85
CA SER A 252 1.63 4.39 5.68
C SER A 252 2.04 4.86 4.29
N THR A 253 1.15 5.56 3.59
CA THR A 253 1.49 6.26 2.34
C THR A 253 1.78 7.75 2.55
N GLN A 254 1.63 8.23 3.79
CA GLN A 254 1.87 9.62 4.14
C GLN A 254 3.37 9.93 4.15
N LYS A 255 3.72 11.20 3.89
CA LYS A 255 5.12 11.67 3.94
C LYS A 255 5.60 12.02 5.35
N PHE A 256 4.68 12.23 6.28
CA PHE A 256 5.00 12.73 7.62
C PHE A 256 5.09 11.58 8.63
N HIS A 257 6.00 11.70 9.60
CA HIS A 257 6.28 10.74 10.68
C HIS A 257 6.78 9.37 10.22
N ALA A 258 5.92 8.55 9.63
CA ALA A 258 6.22 7.19 9.18
C ALA A 258 5.70 6.96 7.77
N ARG A 259 6.51 6.33 6.92
CA ARG A 259 6.19 6.03 5.52
C ARG A 259 6.64 4.61 5.17
N GLY A 260 5.76 3.82 4.56
CA GLY A 260 5.96 2.39 4.31
C GLY A 260 5.40 1.52 5.44
N PRO A 261 5.79 0.24 5.51
CA PRO A 261 5.42 -0.65 6.60
C PRO A 261 5.84 -0.07 7.96
N MET A 262 4.90 -0.05 8.90
CA MET A 262 5.10 0.53 10.24
C MET A 262 5.30 -0.56 11.28
N GLY A 263 6.51 -0.67 11.79
CA GLY A 263 6.88 -1.55 12.90
C GLY A 263 6.75 -0.86 14.26
N LEU A 264 7.58 -1.28 15.20
CA LEU A 264 7.56 -0.76 16.58
C LEU A 264 8.14 0.66 16.68
N GLU A 265 9.16 1.00 15.89
CA GLU A 265 9.80 2.32 15.95
C GLU A 265 8.85 3.43 15.49
N GLU A 266 8.00 3.15 14.50
CA GLU A 266 7.03 4.08 13.93
C GLU A 266 5.89 4.46 14.88
N ILE A 267 5.78 3.82 16.05
CA ILE A 267 4.84 4.23 17.12
C ILE A 267 5.57 4.80 18.33
N THR A 268 6.80 5.28 18.14
CA THR A 268 7.56 6.01 19.15
C THR A 268 7.78 7.46 18.75
N SER A 269 8.26 8.25 19.69
CA SER A 269 8.79 9.59 19.45
C SER A 269 10.10 9.74 20.22
N TYR A 270 10.84 10.79 19.93
CA TYR A 270 12.10 11.09 20.60
C TYR A 270 11.96 12.31 21.51
N LYS A 271 12.87 12.41 22.48
CA LYS A 271 13.03 13.61 23.31
C LYS A 271 14.50 13.92 23.46
N TRP A 272 14.81 15.20 23.61
CA TRP A 272 16.15 15.64 23.96
C TRP A 272 16.37 15.46 25.47
N VAL A 273 17.49 14.85 25.82
CA VAL A 273 17.94 14.71 27.22
C VAL A 273 19.21 15.52 27.35
N ILE A 274 19.16 16.58 28.17
CA ILE A 274 20.25 17.53 28.34
C ILE A 274 20.78 17.42 29.76
N TYR A 275 22.08 17.13 29.88
CA TYR A 275 22.80 17.17 31.16
C TYR A 275 23.50 18.50 31.29
N GLY A 276 23.20 19.22 32.35
CA GLY A 276 23.84 20.49 32.70
C GLY A 276 24.62 20.41 33.99
N SER A 277 25.56 21.32 34.14
CA SER A 277 26.39 21.58 35.33
C SER A 277 26.50 23.07 35.64
N GLY A 278 25.55 23.89 35.17
CA GLY A 278 25.51 25.34 35.39
C GLY A 278 25.67 26.20 34.13
N GLN A 279 25.49 25.62 32.94
CA GLN A 279 25.53 26.35 31.67
C GLN A 279 24.40 27.38 31.60
N VAL A 280 24.73 28.58 31.13
CA VAL A 280 23.78 29.68 30.86
C VAL A 280 23.74 29.98 29.37
N ARG A 281 22.62 30.58 28.91
CA ARG A 281 22.43 31.05 27.54
C ARG A 281 22.69 32.56 27.49
N GLU A 282 23.52 33.01 26.54
CA GLU A 282 23.72 34.43 26.22
C GLU A 282 22.60 34.98 25.32
#